data_AF-A0A3Q9IVE8-F1
#
_entry.id   AF-A0A3Q9IVE8-F1
#
_cell.length_a   1.000
_cell.length_b   1.000
_cell.length_c   1.000
_cell.angle_alpha   90.00
_cell.angle_beta   90.00
_cell.angle_gamma   90.00
#
_symmetry.space_group_name_H-M   'P 1'
#
loop_
_entity.id
_entity.type
_entity.pdbx_description
1 polymer ?
#
loop_
_entity_poly.entity_id
_entity_poly.type
_entity_poly.pdbx_seq_one_letter_code
_entity_poly.pdbx_strand_id
1 'polypeptide(L)'
;MTSMELEAYKAELAREILTTDSRQVLDEVKRLLIKLSKKTKKKEEETISKEEILAGIDAGLKEVKLSQEGKLKMKTAKELLDEL
;
A
#
# COMPACT_ATOMS: atom_id res chain seq x y z
N MET A 1 -8.19 19.21 -11.60
CA MET A 1 -7.02 19.67 -12.38
C MET A 1 -7.16 19.09 -13.77
N THR A 2 -7.18 19.95 -14.79
CA THR A 2 -7.19 19.51 -16.18
C THR A 2 -5.82 18.96 -16.58
N SER A 3 -5.75 18.16 -17.64
CA SER A 3 -4.46 17.64 -18.16
C SER A 3 -3.47 18.78 -18.47
N MET A 4 -3.99 19.90 -18.99
CA MET A 4 -3.19 21.08 -19.33
C MET A 4 -2.62 21.80 -18.11
N GLU A 5 -3.39 21.92 -17.03
CA GLU A 5 -2.92 22.51 -15.76
C GLU A 5 -1.77 21.69 -15.15
N LEU A 6 -1.86 20.36 -15.23
CA LEU A 6 -0.82 19.47 -14.70
C LEU A 6 0.49 19.59 -15.48
N GLU A 7 0.42 19.62 -16.81
CA GLU A 7 1.62 19.77 -17.65
C GLU A 7 2.27 21.15 -17.48
N ALA A 8 1.46 22.21 -17.34
CA ALA A 8 1.97 23.55 -17.01
C ALA A 8 2.72 23.57 -15.68
N TYR A 9 2.16 22.95 -14.64
CA TYR A 9 2.77 22.86 -13.32
C TYR A 9 4.07 22.06 -13.33
N LYS A 10 4.12 20.94 -14.05
CA LYS A 10 5.37 20.16 -14.23
C LYS A 10 6.46 20.99 -14.91
N ALA A 11 6.11 21.74 -15.95
CA ALA A 11 7.06 22.56 -16.70
C ALA A 11 7.59 23.71 -15.84
N GLU A 12 6.76 24.33 -15.01
CA GLU A 12 7.17 25.35 -14.04
C GLU A 12 8.15 24.81 -13.02
N LEU A 13 7.80 23.71 -12.35
CA LEU A 13 8.65 23.09 -11.34
C LEU A 13 10.01 22.63 -11.93
N ALA A 14 10.00 22.10 -13.15
CA ALA A 14 11.23 21.72 -13.84
C ALA A 14 12.14 22.92 -14.09
N ARG A 15 11.58 24.08 -14.47
CA ARG A 15 12.36 25.31 -14.65
C ARG A 15 13.00 25.77 -13.36
N GLU A 16 12.24 25.84 -12.26
CA GLU A 16 12.77 26.27 -10.96
C GLU A 16 13.93 25.40 -10.47
N ILE A 17 13.82 24.09 -10.67
CA ILE A 17 14.89 23.13 -10.34
C ILE A 17 16.12 23.37 -11.21
N LEU A 18 15.94 23.59 -12.51
CA LEU A 18 17.04 23.81 -13.46
C LEU A 18 17.76 25.15 -13.26
N THR A 19 17.07 26.18 -12.77
CA THR A 19 17.64 27.52 -12.53
C THR A 19 18.28 27.67 -11.14
N THR A 20 18.20 26.66 -10.29
CA THR A 20 18.73 26.73 -8.93
C THR A 20 20.21 26.32 -8.88
N ASP A 21 21.08 27.19 -8.37
CA ASP A 21 22.51 26.88 -8.13
C ASP A 21 22.77 26.22 -6.76
N SER A 22 21.75 26.12 -5.91
CA SER A 22 21.87 25.51 -4.58
C SER A 22 21.86 23.99 -4.64
N ARG A 23 23.03 23.38 -4.43
CA ARG A 23 23.16 21.93 -4.31
C ARG A 23 22.28 21.34 -3.20
N GLN A 24 22.16 22.05 -2.08
CA GLN A 24 21.34 21.62 -0.94
C GLN A 24 19.86 21.48 -1.31
N VAL A 25 19.33 22.44 -2.08
CA VAL A 25 17.94 22.39 -2.57
C VAL A 25 17.73 21.19 -3.48
N LEU A 26 18.65 20.95 -4.42
CA LEU A 26 18.58 19.80 -5.33
C LEU A 26 18.61 18.45 -4.58
N ASP A 27 19.45 18.33 -3.56
CA ASP A 27 19.54 17.12 -2.75
C ASP A 27 18.25 16.87 -1.95
N GLU A 28 17.60 17.92 -1.44
CA GLU A 28 16.32 17.80 -0.75
C GLU A 28 15.19 17.39 -1.71
N VAL A 29 15.11 18.01 -2.89
CA VAL A 29 14.16 17.64 -3.95
C VAL A 29 14.31 16.16 -4.32
N LYS A 30 15.55 15.70 -4.54
CA LYS A 30 15.84 14.30 -4.84
C LYS A 30 15.39 13.36 -3.72
N ARG A 31 15.66 13.72 -2.46
CA ARG A 31 15.25 12.94 -1.29
C ARG A 31 13.73 12.81 -1.21
N LEU A 32 13.01 13.93 -1.39
CA LEU A 32 11.55 13.96 -1.35
C LEU A 32 10.93 13.12 -2.47
N LEU A 33 11.43 13.22 -3.70
CA LEU A 33 10.98 12.40 -4.83
C LEU A 33 11.15 10.91 -4.53
N ILE A 34 12.34 10.49 -4.05
CA ILE A 34 12.58 9.08 -3.69
C ILE A 34 11.63 8.61 -2.59
N LYS A 35 11.39 9.43 -1.56
CA LYS A 35 10.48 9.09 -0.45
C LYS A 35 9.05 8.91 -0.94
N LEU A 36 8.58 9.81 -1.81
CA LEU A 36 7.23 9.73 -2.38
C LEU A 36 7.08 8.54 -3.32
N SER A 37 8.06 8.27 -4.20
CA SER A 37 8.05 7.10 -5.08
C SER A 37 8.06 5.78 -4.31
N LYS A 38 8.75 5.71 -3.17
CA LYS A 38 8.71 4.52 -2.29
C LYS A 38 7.35 4.37 -1.59
N LYS A 39 6.70 5.48 -1.22
CA LYS A 39 5.37 5.47 -0.60
C LYS A 39 4.29 5.03 -1.59
N THR A 40 4.39 5.40 -2.87
CA THR A 40 3.48 4.92 -3.90
C THR A 40 3.74 3.46 -4.26
N LYS A 41 5.00 3.03 -4.40
CA LYS A 41 5.34 1.62 -4.66
C LYS A 41 4.90 0.67 -3.54
N LYS A 42 5.07 1.05 -2.26
CA LYS A 42 4.51 0.30 -1.11
C LYS A 42 2.97 0.21 -1.10
N LYS A 43 2.30 1.04 -1.89
CA LYS A 43 0.84 1.01 -2.06
C LYS A 43 0.42 0.15 -3.25
N GLU A 44 1.35 -0.14 -4.17
CA GLU A 44 1.16 -1.03 -5.32
C GLU A 44 1.62 -2.46 -5.02
N GLU A 45 2.57 -2.64 -4.09
CA GLU A 45 2.93 -3.95 -3.52
C GLU A 45 1.83 -4.39 -2.52
N GLU A 46 0.92 -5.24 -3.03
CA GLU A 46 -0.04 -6.08 -2.29
C GLU A 46 -0.87 -5.40 -1.20
N THR A 47 -1.76 -4.49 -1.60
CA THR A 47 -2.90 -4.13 -0.75
C THR A 47 -3.99 -5.20 -0.88
N ILE A 48 -4.09 -6.09 0.11
CA ILE A 48 -5.30 -6.90 0.29
C ILE A 48 -6.51 -5.95 0.43
N SER A 49 -7.57 -6.20 -0.33
CA SER A 49 -8.78 -5.38 -0.28
C SER A 49 -9.53 -5.56 1.04
N LYS A 50 -10.39 -4.60 1.40
CA LYS A 50 -11.24 -4.73 2.59
C LYS A 50 -12.18 -5.92 2.47
N GLU A 51 -12.65 -6.18 1.25
CA GLU A 51 -13.52 -7.27 0.87
C GLU A 51 -12.82 -8.62 1.09
N GLU A 52 -11.56 -8.75 0.72
CA GLU A 52 -10.76 -9.96 0.97
C GLU A 52 -10.49 -10.17 2.47
N ILE A 53 -10.18 -9.10 3.22
CA ILE A 53 -10.06 -9.17 4.69
C ILE A 53 -11.38 -9.67 5.31
N LEU A 54 -12.51 -9.09 4.90
CA LEU A 54 -13.83 -9.46 5.44
C LEU A 54 -14.21 -10.89 5.06
N ALA A 55 -13.87 -11.34 3.85
CA ALA A 55 -14.10 -12.72 3.40
C ALA A 55 -13.27 -13.72 4.23
N GLY A 56 -12.01 -13.40 4.52
CA GLY A 56 -11.17 -14.23 5.39
C GLY A 56 -11.71 -14.33 6.82
N ILE A 57 -12.18 -13.21 7.38
CA ILE A 57 -12.81 -13.18 8.72
C ILE A 57 -14.11 -14.00 8.73
N ASP A 58 -14.98 -13.82 7.74
CA ASP A 58 -16.25 -14.56 7.65
C ASP A 58 -16.02 -16.08 7.49
N ALA A 59 -15.04 -16.48 6.67
CA ALA A 59 -14.63 -17.88 6.55
C ALA A 59 -14.15 -18.45 7.89
N GLY A 60 -13.26 -17.74 8.61
CA GLY A 60 -12.78 -18.17 9.92
C GLY A 60 -13.90 -18.30 10.96
N LEU A 61 -14.86 -17.37 10.98
CA LEU A 61 -16.02 -17.45 11.88
C LEU A 61 -16.95 -18.63 11.55
N LYS A 62 -17.14 -18.95 10.27
CA LYS A 62 -17.91 -20.11 9.83
C LYS A 62 -17.24 -21.43 10.26
N GLU A 63 -15.93 -21.53 10.14
CA GLU A 63 -15.19 -22.71 10.60
C GLU A 63 -15.34 -22.94 12.12
N VAL A 64 -15.21 -21.87 12.92
CA VAL A 64 -15.43 -21.94 14.37
C VAL A 64 -16.85 -22.41 14.69
N LYS A 65 -17.85 -21.88 14.00
CA LYS A 65 -19.25 -22.27 14.21
C LYS A 65 -19.49 -23.74 13.86
N LEU A 66 -18.98 -24.21 12.73
CA LEU A 66 -19.09 -25.62 12.34
C LEU A 66 -18.38 -26.54 13.34
N SER A 67 -17.28 -26.08 13.94
CA SER A 67 -16.58 -26.85 14.96
C SER A 67 -17.36 -26.93 16.27
N GLN A 68 -17.99 -25.84 16.69
CA GLN A 68 -18.90 -25.84 17.85
C GLN A 68 -20.12 -26.76 17.64
N GLU A 69 -20.62 -26.86 16.41
CA GLU A 69 -21.69 -27.79 16.03
C GLU A 69 -21.22 -29.25 15.92
N GLY A 70 -19.93 -29.53 16.16
CA GLY A 70 -19.33 -30.87 16.07
C GLY A 70 -19.18 -31.38 14.63
N LYS A 71 -19.39 -30.52 13.63
CA LYS A 71 -19.34 -30.86 12.19
C LYS A 71 -17.95 -30.73 11.60
N LEU A 72 -17.04 -30.03 12.27
CA LEU A 72 -15.68 -29.77 11.81
C LEU A 72 -14.70 -29.92 12.97
N LYS A 73 -13.57 -30.59 12.72
CA LYS A 73 -12.46 -30.60 13.67
C LYS A 73 -11.65 -29.32 13.48
N MET A 74 -11.52 -28.52 14.53
CA MET A 74 -10.73 -27.28 14.47
C MET A 74 -9.25 -27.60 14.27
N LYS A 75 -8.57 -26.79 13.47
CA LYS A 75 -7.11 -26.82 13.35
C LYS A 75 -6.47 -26.51 14.70
N THR A 76 -5.30 -27.09 14.93
CA THR A 76 -4.46 -26.74 16.07
C THR A 76 -3.90 -25.32 15.89
N ALA A 77 -3.51 -24.68 16.99
CA ALA A 77 -2.88 -23.37 16.94
C ALA A 77 -1.59 -23.37 16.10
N LYS A 78 -0.88 -24.52 16.01
CA LYS A 78 0.32 -24.66 15.20
C LYS A 78 0.00 -24.68 13.70
N GLU A 79 -1.00 -25.48 13.29
CA GLU A 79 -1.44 -25.53 11.89
C GLU A 79 -1.98 -24.17 11.42
N LEU A 80 -2.67 -23.44 12.30
CA LEU A 80 -3.12 -22.08 11.99
C LEU A 80 -1.95 -21.11 11.80
N LEU A 81 -0.90 -21.22 12.62
CA LEU A 81 0.29 -20.38 12.50
C LEU A 81 1.10 -20.70 11.24
N ASP A 82 1.13 -21.96 10.80
CA ASP A 82 1.83 -22.39 9.59
C ASP A 82 1.13 -21.92 8.29
N GLU A 83 -0.12 -21.43 8.37
CA GLU A 83 -0.93 -20.93 7.25
C GLU A 83 -0.86 -19.40 7.05
N LEU A 84 -0.25 -18.67 7.99
CA LEU A 84 -0.08 -17.19 7.96
C LEU A 84 1.26 -16.77 7.36
#